data_AF-A0A1B8FW34-F1
#
_entry.id   AF-A0A1B8FW34-F1
#
_cell.length_a   1.000
_cell.length_b   1.000
_cell.length_c   1.000
_cell.angle_alpha   90.00
_cell.angle_beta   90.00
_cell.angle_gamma   90.00
#
_symmetry.space_group_name_H-M   'P 1'
#
loop_
_entity.id
_entity.type
_entity.pdbx_description
1 polymer ?
#
loop_
_entity_poly.entity_id
_entity_poly.type
_entity_poly.pdbx_seq_one_letter_code
_entity_poly.pdbx_strand_id
1 'polypeptide(L)'
;MSIPMQVSILLALHLKCQVLYDIFSNTSWSPGENTSKNRTLTDFNFIDSQSERFDATLQFGQILRLLYEHPDWSQIHAFCRKRYSKREMLSNRSARVLKPSKESISFGYNFKDATVNFNTDISSIGLPEDFIEQLKQATLKSIGHLMGPDPLNCSIGPAISVGIGAASYTDLIYGGNRPGTHVTRPPGRGIAASNQGGRGRRPEEWKALWEVIADWVYEMEATSILKFAGTSRYKRTPTAAEEREMSPWSKTPRKFLQTDAIRGVDAFRDMFEQFIDTPTKFHGIEWDFLELEVTEYVDATFLARFGPKPGISRMADDMLRRVSLGSHDTISYKAVSPTQLRPCPQTYNGIDWERWILSIEGGCIVKVDTVFQALWAVMLLTYLPLHIKILNKGETYSKFPDLDCVYL
;
A
#
# COMPACT_ATOMS: atom_id res chain seq x y z
N MET A 1 13.86 7.55 -2.57
CA MET A 1 14.45 6.29 -3.10
C MET A 1 13.32 5.29 -3.34
N SER A 2 13.19 4.68 -4.51
CA SER A 2 12.25 3.57 -4.71
C SER A 2 12.81 2.35 -3.97
N ILE A 3 12.07 1.80 -3.02
CA ILE A 3 12.50 0.59 -2.32
C ILE A 3 12.16 -0.62 -3.19
N PRO A 4 12.94 -1.70 -3.10
CA PRO A 4 12.50 -2.98 -3.61
C PRO A 4 11.15 -3.42 -3.00
N MET A 5 10.39 -4.11 -3.83
CA MET A 5 9.03 -4.59 -3.60
C MET A 5 8.88 -5.42 -2.31
N GLN A 6 9.98 -6.04 -1.87
CA GLN A 6 10.07 -7.02 -0.78
C GLN A 6 9.68 -6.45 0.59
N VAL A 7 10.00 -5.19 0.91
CA VAL A 7 9.62 -4.56 2.22
C VAL A 7 8.13 -4.64 2.49
N SER A 8 7.33 -4.59 1.44
CA SER A 8 5.88 -4.49 1.54
C SER A 8 5.15 -5.81 1.26
N ILE A 9 5.87 -6.92 1.01
CA ILE A 9 5.29 -8.28 0.98
C ILE A 9 4.59 -8.58 2.31
N LEU A 10 5.13 -8.06 3.40
CA LEU A 10 4.59 -8.26 4.75
C LEU A 10 3.28 -7.53 4.92
N LEU A 11 3.13 -6.34 4.33
CA LEU A 11 1.83 -5.68 4.30
C LEU A 11 0.78 -6.55 3.62
N ALA A 12 1.11 -7.24 2.53
CA ALA A 12 0.17 -8.16 1.89
C ALA A 12 -0.29 -9.29 2.82
N LEU A 13 0.58 -9.79 3.71
CA LEU A 13 0.23 -10.83 4.68
C LEU A 13 -0.71 -10.31 5.78
N HIS A 14 -0.57 -9.04 6.14
CA HIS A 14 -1.34 -8.39 7.20
C HIS A 14 -2.61 -7.67 6.72
N LEU A 15 -2.77 -7.42 5.42
CA LEU A 15 -3.99 -6.82 4.88
C LEU A 15 -5.13 -7.84 4.85
N LYS A 16 -6.26 -7.50 5.47
CA LYS A 16 -7.49 -8.28 5.38
C LYS A 16 -7.92 -8.36 3.93
N CYS A 17 -8.10 -9.58 3.44
CA CYS A 17 -8.65 -9.81 2.10
C CYS A 17 -10.12 -10.18 2.22
N GLN A 18 -10.92 -9.64 1.31
CA GLN A 18 -12.30 -10.04 1.17
C GLN A 18 -12.34 -11.45 0.59
N VAL A 19 -13.11 -12.33 1.23
CA VAL A 19 -13.39 -13.64 0.66
C VAL A 19 -14.77 -13.55 0.04
N LEU A 20 -14.82 -13.55 -1.28
CA LEU A 20 -16.06 -13.42 -2.05
C LEU A 20 -16.67 -14.77 -2.40
N TYR A 21 -15.86 -15.81 -2.40
CA TYR A 21 -16.28 -17.14 -2.81
C TYR A 21 -15.43 -18.22 -2.15
N ASP A 22 -16.10 -19.19 -1.54
CA ASP A 22 -15.51 -20.42 -1.03
C ASP A 22 -15.45 -21.46 -2.13
N ILE A 23 -14.25 -21.91 -2.50
CA ILE A 23 -14.10 -22.94 -3.51
C ILE A 23 -14.58 -24.31 -2.99
N PHE A 24 -14.38 -24.60 -1.69
CA PHE A 24 -14.68 -25.91 -1.12
C PHE A 24 -16.17 -26.09 -0.86
N SER A 25 -16.85 -25.03 -0.43
CA SER A 25 -18.29 -25.06 -0.16
C SER A 25 -19.16 -24.51 -1.30
N ASN A 26 -18.55 -23.98 -2.38
CA ASN A 26 -19.25 -23.29 -3.48
C ASN A 26 -20.20 -22.18 -2.96
N THR A 27 -19.79 -21.53 -1.87
CA THR A 27 -20.60 -20.50 -1.19
C THR A 27 -20.10 -19.13 -1.63
N SER A 28 -20.99 -18.28 -2.13
CA SER A 28 -20.69 -16.87 -2.38
C SER A 28 -21.03 -16.02 -1.16
N TRP A 29 -20.18 -15.07 -0.82
CA TRP A 29 -20.41 -14.12 0.26
C TRP A 29 -20.65 -12.71 -0.29
N SER A 30 -21.46 -11.94 0.41
CA SER A 30 -21.57 -10.51 0.13
C SER A 30 -20.26 -9.80 0.48
N PRO A 31 -19.97 -8.66 -0.17
CA PRO A 31 -18.85 -7.83 0.24
C PRO A 31 -18.87 -7.48 1.72
N GLY A 32 -17.75 -7.71 2.39
CA GLY A 32 -17.58 -7.49 3.83
C GLY A 32 -18.17 -8.57 4.74
N GLU A 33 -18.91 -9.57 4.23
CA GLU A 33 -19.46 -10.65 5.07
C GLU A 33 -18.35 -11.58 5.59
N ASN A 34 -17.41 -11.95 4.73
CA ASN A 34 -16.29 -12.79 5.11
C ASN A 34 -14.96 -12.13 4.76
N THR A 35 -14.07 -12.07 5.74
CA THR A 35 -12.72 -11.52 5.57
C THR A 35 -11.71 -12.48 6.18
N SER A 36 -10.68 -12.83 5.39
CA SER A 36 -9.54 -13.57 5.93
C SER A 36 -8.48 -12.57 6.39
N LYS A 37 -8.00 -12.77 7.62
CA LYS A 37 -7.10 -11.83 8.31
C LYS A 37 -5.62 -12.17 8.16
N ASN A 38 -5.30 -13.42 7.81
CA ASN A 38 -3.95 -13.98 7.87
C ASN A 38 -3.73 -14.86 6.63
N ARG A 39 -3.07 -14.32 5.61
CA ARG A 39 -2.51 -15.17 4.56
C ARG A 39 -1.27 -15.84 5.11
N THR A 40 -1.13 -17.13 4.85
CA THR A 40 0.13 -17.82 5.07
C THR A 40 1.12 -17.45 3.96
N LEU A 41 2.41 -17.63 4.22
CA LEU A 41 3.42 -17.53 3.18
C LEU A 41 3.14 -18.47 2.00
N THR A 42 2.57 -19.64 2.29
CA THR A 42 2.13 -20.60 1.27
C THR A 42 1.05 -20.01 0.36
N ASP A 43 0.06 -19.31 0.92
CA ASP A 43 -0.99 -18.62 0.13
C ASP A 43 -0.38 -17.53 -0.75
N PHE A 44 0.59 -16.78 -0.21
CA PHE A 44 1.29 -15.73 -0.96
C PHE A 44 2.09 -16.32 -2.13
N ASN A 45 2.90 -17.36 -1.88
CA ASN A 45 3.70 -18.03 -2.91
C ASN A 45 2.82 -18.68 -3.99
N PHE A 46 1.68 -19.25 -3.59
CA PHE A 46 0.71 -19.76 -4.55
C PHE A 46 0.20 -18.63 -5.46
N ILE A 47 -0.27 -17.52 -4.90
CA ILE A 47 -0.74 -16.36 -5.68
C ILE A 47 0.37 -15.84 -6.60
N ASP A 48 1.59 -15.69 -6.10
CA ASP A 48 2.75 -15.22 -6.89
C ASP A 48 3.04 -16.15 -8.07
N SER A 49 2.94 -17.48 -7.88
CA SER A 49 3.16 -18.45 -8.97
C SER A 49 2.03 -18.52 -9.99
N GLN A 50 0.81 -18.10 -9.63
CA GLN A 50 -0.41 -18.27 -10.44
C GLN A 50 -0.97 -16.94 -11.00
N SER A 51 -0.31 -15.80 -10.75
CA SER A 51 -0.76 -14.50 -11.23
C SER A 51 0.40 -13.64 -11.70
N GLU A 52 0.10 -12.58 -12.45
CA GLU A 52 1.10 -11.57 -12.83
C GLU A 52 1.29 -10.54 -11.69
N ARG A 53 1.34 -11.01 -10.44
CA ARG A 53 1.38 -10.17 -9.23
C ARG A 53 2.52 -9.15 -9.28
N PHE A 54 3.71 -9.55 -9.73
CA PHE A 54 4.86 -8.65 -9.82
C PHE A 54 4.58 -7.47 -10.76
N ASP A 55 4.11 -7.75 -11.97
CA ASP A 55 3.73 -6.73 -12.95
C ASP A 55 2.57 -5.85 -12.44
N ALA A 56 1.56 -6.47 -11.82
CA ALA A 56 0.45 -5.76 -11.21
C ALA A 56 0.93 -4.81 -10.11
N THR A 57 1.87 -5.27 -9.28
CA THR A 57 2.48 -4.46 -8.22
C THR A 57 3.18 -3.23 -8.80
N LEU A 58 3.95 -3.41 -9.88
CA LEU A 58 4.62 -2.28 -10.54
C LEU A 58 3.62 -1.28 -11.10
N GLN A 59 2.54 -1.74 -11.75
CA GLN A 59 1.51 -0.86 -12.27
C GLN A 59 0.74 -0.14 -11.16
N PHE A 60 0.34 -0.84 -10.11
CA PHE A 60 -0.26 -0.22 -8.92
C PHE A 60 0.69 0.78 -8.25
N GLY A 61 1.98 0.46 -8.19
CA GLY A 61 3.01 1.35 -7.66
C GLY A 61 3.16 2.62 -8.51
N GLN A 62 3.10 2.50 -9.84
CA GLN A 62 3.09 3.66 -10.76
C GLN A 62 1.86 4.53 -10.54
N ILE A 63 0.67 3.94 -10.40
CA ILE A 63 -0.56 4.69 -10.09
C ILE A 63 -0.44 5.43 -8.75
N LEU A 64 0.03 4.76 -7.70
CA LEU A 64 0.26 5.38 -6.40
C LEU A 64 1.29 6.51 -6.50
N ARG A 65 2.36 6.31 -7.27
CA ARG A 65 3.41 7.30 -7.48
C ARG A 65 2.89 8.54 -8.20
N LEU A 66 2.09 8.36 -9.26
CA LEU A 66 1.44 9.45 -9.98
C LEU A 66 0.60 10.31 -9.04
N LEU A 67 -0.17 9.68 -8.14
CA LEU A 67 -0.95 10.39 -7.14
C LEU A 67 -0.04 11.05 -6.09
N TYR A 68 0.96 10.33 -5.59
CA TYR A 68 1.88 10.84 -4.55
C TYR A 68 2.68 12.06 -5.01
N GLU A 69 3.19 12.03 -6.23
CA GLU A 69 3.96 13.12 -6.84
C GLU A 69 3.07 14.26 -7.37
N HIS A 70 1.74 14.09 -7.36
CA HIS A 70 0.82 15.11 -7.83
C HIS A 70 0.92 16.40 -6.98
N PRO A 71 1.10 17.58 -7.62
CA PRO A 71 1.40 18.81 -6.91
C PRO A 71 0.23 19.31 -6.03
N ASP A 72 -1.01 18.97 -6.39
CA ASP A 72 -2.21 19.48 -5.73
C ASP A 72 -3.35 18.46 -5.71
N TRP A 73 -3.54 17.76 -4.59
CA TRP A 73 -4.65 16.80 -4.45
C TRP A 73 -6.03 17.47 -4.43
N SER A 74 -6.11 18.76 -4.12
CA SER A 74 -7.39 19.47 -4.12
C SER A 74 -7.98 19.57 -5.52
N GLN A 75 -7.15 19.62 -6.56
CA GLN A 75 -7.58 19.54 -7.96
C GLN A 75 -8.20 18.18 -8.28
N ILE A 76 -7.56 17.08 -7.82
CA ILE A 76 -8.10 15.72 -7.98
C ILE A 76 -9.45 15.61 -7.26
N HIS A 77 -9.52 16.06 -6.00
CA HIS A 77 -10.77 16.09 -5.23
C HIS A 77 -11.88 16.88 -5.93
N ALA A 78 -11.58 18.10 -6.36
CA ALA A 78 -12.54 18.97 -7.04
C ALA A 78 -13.02 18.34 -8.35
N PHE A 79 -12.11 17.76 -9.12
CA PHE A 79 -12.41 17.08 -10.38
C PHE A 79 -13.34 15.89 -10.18
N CYS A 80 -12.97 14.95 -9.29
CA CYS A 80 -13.72 13.72 -9.05
C CYS A 80 -15.10 13.98 -8.42
N ARG A 81 -15.23 15.02 -7.58
CA ARG A 81 -16.50 15.40 -6.95
C ARG A 81 -17.42 16.23 -7.84
N LYS A 82 -16.93 16.85 -8.91
CA LYS A 82 -17.74 17.76 -9.72
C LYS A 82 -18.93 17.04 -10.35
N ARG A 83 -20.12 17.60 -10.14
CA ARG A 83 -21.37 17.20 -10.80
C ARG A 83 -22.02 18.44 -11.41
N TYR A 84 -22.24 18.41 -12.72
CA TYR A 84 -22.80 19.51 -13.50
C TYR A 84 -24.33 19.50 -13.46
N SER A 85 -24.91 20.67 -13.24
CA SER A 85 -26.35 20.90 -13.40
C SER A 85 -26.76 20.88 -14.88
N LYS A 86 -28.05 20.68 -15.15
CA LYS A 86 -28.62 20.70 -16.52
C LYS A 86 -28.26 21.99 -17.29
N ARG A 87 -28.10 23.13 -16.61
CA ARG A 87 -27.74 24.42 -17.22
C ARG A 87 -26.26 24.47 -17.62
N GLU A 88 -25.37 24.01 -16.75
CA GLU A 88 -23.93 23.91 -17.04
C GLU A 88 -23.63 22.84 -18.11
N MET A 89 -24.56 21.90 -18.31
CA MET A 89 -24.45 20.91 -19.37
C MET A 89 -24.49 21.51 -20.79
N LEU A 90 -24.80 22.79 -20.95
CA LEU A 90 -24.81 23.44 -22.26
C LEU A 90 -23.48 24.15 -22.58
N SER A 91 -22.73 24.59 -21.56
CA SER A 91 -21.52 25.41 -21.74
C SER A 91 -20.22 24.61 -21.85
N ASN A 92 -20.06 23.50 -21.10
CA ASN A 92 -18.79 22.76 -21.03
C ASN A 92 -18.84 21.41 -21.75
N ARG A 93 -19.24 21.34 -23.02
CA ARG A 93 -19.51 20.05 -23.70
C ARG A 93 -18.28 19.14 -23.83
N SER A 94 -17.11 19.69 -24.16
CA SER A 94 -15.88 18.91 -24.40
C SER A 94 -15.36 18.15 -23.17
N ALA A 95 -15.37 18.78 -21.99
CA ALA A 95 -14.87 18.19 -20.74
C ALA A 95 -15.76 17.07 -20.14
N ARG A 96 -16.88 16.75 -20.80
CA ARG A 96 -17.92 15.83 -20.33
C ARG A 96 -18.30 14.81 -21.39
N VAL A 97 -17.42 14.58 -22.35
CA VAL A 97 -17.60 13.57 -23.38
C VAL A 97 -17.12 12.24 -22.83
N LEU A 98 -18.06 11.30 -22.69
CA LEU A 98 -17.77 9.91 -22.43
C LEU A 98 -17.69 9.16 -23.76
N LYS A 99 -16.55 8.53 -24.01
CA LYS A 99 -16.28 7.76 -25.22
C LYS A 99 -16.56 6.27 -24.96
N PRO A 100 -17.02 5.51 -25.97
CA PRO A 100 -17.14 4.06 -25.84
C PRO A 100 -15.77 3.42 -25.58
N SER A 101 -15.74 2.35 -24.77
CA SER A 101 -14.51 1.61 -24.51
C SER A 101 -14.08 0.84 -25.78
N LYS A 102 -12.81 0.44 -25.84
CA LYS A 102 -12.30 -0.42 -26.93
C LYS A 102 -13.11 -1.72 -27.04
N GLU A 103 -13.52 -2.28 -25.91
CA GLU A 103 -14.39 -3.46 -25.83
C GLU A 103 -15.78 -3.19 -26.41
N SER A 104 -16.42 -2.06 -26.08
CA SER A 104 -17.72 -1.70 -26.66
C SER A 104 -17.66 -1.55 -28.18
N ILE A 105 -16.53 -1.06 -28.72
CA ILE A 105 -16.33 -0.87 -30.16
C ILE A 105 -16.14 -2.22 -30.88
N SER A 106 -15.49 -3.21 -30.24
CA SER A 106 -15.22 -4.50 -30.86
C SER A 106 -16.47 -5.35 -31.10
N PHE A 107 -17.58 -5.07 -30.40
CA PHE A 107 -18.87 -5.70 -30.64
C PHE A 107 -19.60 -5.20 -31.92
N GLY A 108 -18.97 -4.35 -32.73
CA GLY A 108 -19.50 -3.93 -34.04
C GLY A 108 -20.63 -2.91 -33.98
N TYR A 109 -20.94 -2.38 -32.79
CA TYR A 109 -21.95 -1.34 -32.61
C TYR A 109 -21.35 0.05 -32.82
N ASN A 110 -21.98 0.85 -33.68
CA ASN A 110 -21.64 2.27 -33.87
C ASN A 110 -22.21 3.13 -32.74
N PHE A 111 -21.56 3.10 -31.58
CA PHE A 111 -21.89 3.99 -30.48
C PHE A 111 -21.39 5.42 -30.75
N LYS A 112 -22.25 6.41 -30.50
CA LYS A 112 -21.86 7.82 -30.53
C LYS A 112 -21.41 8.25 -29.14
N ASP A 113 -20.42 9.15 -29.11
CA ASP A 113 -20.01 9.86 -27.90
C ASP A 113 -21.19 10.38 -27.08
N ALA A 114 -21.15 10.18 -25.76
CA ALA A 114 -22.21 10.55 -24.84
C ALA A 114 -21.80 11.74 -23.98
N THR A 115 -22.61 12.79 -23.92
CA THR A 115 -22.40 13.87 -22.95
C THR A 115 -22.95 13.49 -21.59
N VAL A 116 -22.13 13.62 -20.55
CA VAL A 116 -22.48 13.27 -19.15
C VAL A 116 -22.53 14.51 -18.23
N ASN A 117 -22.91 14.29 -16.98
CA ASN A 117 -23.05 15.33 -15.95
C ASN A 117 -21.88 15.35 -14.94
N PHE A 118 -20.73 14.76 -15.28
CA PHE A 118 -19.50 14.80 -14.49
C PHE A 118 -18.30 14.99 -15.43
N ASN A 119 -17.12 15.29 -14.87
CA ASN A 119 -15.91 15.41 -15.68
C ASN A 119 -15.44 14.04 -16.17
N THR A 120 -15.05 13.95 -17.44
CA THR A 120 -14.53 12.71 -18.03
C THR A 120 -13.04 12.77 -18.38
N ASP A 121 -12.51 13.98 -18.63
CA ASP A 121 -11.13 14.19 -19.05
C ASP A 121 -10.20 14.46 -17.85
N ILE A 122 -9.64 13.39 -17.29
CA ILE A 122 -8.75 13.45 -16.13
C ILE A 122 -7.38 14.09 -16.45
N SER A 123 -7.02 14.21 -17.74
CA SER A 123 -5.77 14.88 -18.15
C SER A 123 -5.77 16.38 -17.88
N SER A 124 -6.95 16.98 -17.79
CA SER A 124 -7.13 18.39 -17.42
C SER A 124 -6.58 18.74 -16.02
N ILE A 125 -6.36 17.73 -15.17
CA ILE A 125 -5.73 17.87 -13.85
C ILE A 125 -4.39 17.16 -13.77
N GLY A 126 -3.72 16.88 -14.89
CA GLY A 126 -2.36 16.32 -14.88
C GLY A 126 -2.26 14.81 -14.60
N LEU A 127 -3.37 14.06 -14.64
CA LEU A 127 -3.35 12.59 -14.58
C LEU A 127 -3.45 11.96 -15.98
N PRO A 128 -2.93 10.76 -16.23
CA PRO A 128 -2.99 10.14 -17.55
C PRO A 128 -4.42 9.93 -18.06
N GLU A 129 -4.67 10.16 -19.36
CA GLU A 129 -5.99 9.93 -19.98
C GLU A 129 -6.49 8.47 -19.81
N ASP A 130 -5.55 7.53 -19.77
CA ASP A 130 -5.78 6.09 -19.63
C ASP A 130 -5.78 5.62 -18.17
N PHE A 131 -5.87 6.53 -17.18
CA PHE A 131 -5.84 6.20 -15.75
C PHE A 131 -6.79 5.05 -15.33
N ILE A 132 -8.04 5.07 -15.80
CA ILE A 132 -9.01 3.99 -15.52
C ILE A 132 -8.56 2.67 -16.17
N GLU A 133 -7.99 2.73 -17.37
CA GLU A 133 -7.52 1.55 -18.08
C GLU A 133 -6.31 0.94 -17.35
N GLN A 134 -5.37 1.75 -16.88
CA GLN A 134 -4.24 1.29 -16.06
C GLN A 134 -4.72 0.57 -14.79
N LEU A 135 -5.75 1.09 -14.12
CA LEU A 135 -6.37 0.43 -12.97
C LEU A 135 -7.00 -0.92 -13.33
N LYS A 136 -7.68 -1.03 -14.49
CA LYS A 136 -8.26 -2.29 -14.97
C LYS A 136 -7.18 -3.31 -15.23
N GLN A 137 -6.14 -2.94 -15.97
CA GLN A 137 -5.04 -3.83 -16.33
C GLN A 137 -4.29 -4.32 -15.09
N ALA A 138 -3.95 -3.42 -14.16
CA ALA A 138 -3.30 -3.80 -12.90
C ALA A 138 -4.17 -4.77 -12.09
N THR A 139 -5.48 -4.53 -12.04
CA THR A 139 -6.43 -5.42 -11.35
C THR A 139 -6.49 -6.79 -12.01
N LEU A 140 -6.64 -6.85 -13.33
CA LEU A 140 -6.71 -8.09 -14.10
C LEU A 140 -5.44 -8.94 -13.91
N LYS A 141 -4.27 -8.32 -14.01
CA LYS A 141 -2.97 -8.97 -13.77
C LYS A 141 -2.86 -9.54 -12.37
N SER A 142 -3.28 -8.77 -11.38
CA SER A 142 -3.22 -9.16 -9.97
C SER A 142 -4.12 -10.35 -9.65
N ILE A 143 -5.28 -10.44 -10.32
CA ILE A 143 -6.22 -11.52 -10.05
C ILE A 143 -5.89 -12.80 -10.79
N GLY A 144 -5.20 -12.76 -11.93
CA GLY A 144 -4.73 -13.94 -12.66
C GLY A 144 -5.80 -14.99 -12.97
N HIS A 145 -7.09 -14.60 -13.00
CA HIS A 145 -8.24 -15.51 -13.05
C HIS A 145 -8.36 -16.51 -11.88
N LEU A 146 -7.67 -16.25 -10.77
CA LEU A 146 -7.72 -17.06 -9.56
C LEU A 146 -9.12 -17.03 -8.92
N MET A 147 -9.59 -18.20 -8.50
CA MET A 147 -10.74 -18.33 -7.61
C MET A 147 -10.29 -18.27 -6.15
N GLY A 148 -11.15 -17.79 -5.24
CA GLY A 148 -10.88 -17.79 -3.79
C GLY A 148 -10.63 -16.38 -3.18
N PRO A 149 -9.84 -16.26 -2.09
CA PRO A 149 -9.63 -15.00 -1.38
C PRO A 149 -8.93 -13.95 -2.27
N ASP A 150 -9.42 -12.70 -2.24
CA ASP A 150 -9.07 -11.67 -3.23
C ASP A 150 -7.54 -11.38 -3.30
N PRO A 151 -6.81 -11.82 -4.34
CA PRO A 151 -5.35 -11.71 -4.41
C PRO A 151 -4.87 -10.25 -4.53
N LEU A 152 -5.76 -9.26 -4.72
CA LEU A 152 -5.39 -7.87 -4.92
C LEU A 152 -4.44 -7.31 -3.86
N ASN A 153 -4.65 -7.65 -2.59
CA ASN A 153 -3.79 -7.18 -1.50
C ASN A 153 -2.34 -7.68 -1.63
N CYS A 154 -2.10 -8.82 -2.29
CA CYS A 154 -0.75 -9.32 -2.59
C CYS A 154 0.02 -8.44 -3.56
N SER A 155 -0.67 -7.68 -4.41
CA SER A 155 -0.05 -6.71 -5.31
C SER A 155 -0.07 -5.30 -4.70
N ILE A 156 -1.17 -4.93 -4.05
CA ILE A 156 -1.39 -3.57 -3.52
C ILE A 156 -0.51 -3.27 -2.30
N GLY A 157 -0.32 -4.21 -1.39
CA GLY A 157 0.59 -4.02 -0.25
C GLY A 157 2.00 -3.64 -0.73
N PRO A 158 2.65 -4.52 -1.51
CA PRO A 158 3.92 -4.26 -2.20
C PRO A 158 3.98 -2.96 -3.01
N ALA A 159 2.87 -2.54 -3.63
CA ALA A 159 2.82 -1.32 -4.42
C ALA A 159 3.06 -0.05 -3.59
N ILE A 160 2.81 -0.07 -2.27
CA ILE A 160 3.07 1.07 -1.39
C ILE A 160 4.57 1.41 -1.37
N SER A 161 5.45 0.45 -1.05
CA SER A 161 6.89 0.75 -1.00
C SER A 161 7.44 1.22 -2.35
N VAL A 162 6.94 0.62 -3.45
CA VAL A 162 7.33 0.98 -4.81
C VAL A 162 6.84 2.38 -5.17
N GLY A 163 5.60 2.71 -4.83
CA GLY A 163 4.93 3.94 -5.27
C GLY A 163 5.26 5.18 -4.45
N ILE A 164 5.38 5.05 -3.12
CA ILE A 164 5.53 6.21 -2.23
C ILE A 164 6.85 6.21 -1.42
N GLY A 165 7.63 5.12 -1.49
CA GLY A 165 8.98 5.02 -0.93
C GLY A 165 9.05 4.68 0.57
N ALA A 166 10.28 4.44 1.05
CA ALA A 166 10.56 3.97 2.43
C ALA A 166 10.06 4.89 3.50
N ALA A 167 10.37 6.18 3.34
CA ALA A 167 9.99 7.17 4.33
C ALA A 167 8.48 7.18 4.53
N SER A 168 7.72 7.28 3.43
CA SER A 168 6.27 7.32 3.51
C SER A 168 5.66 5.98 3.91
N TYR A 169 6.32 4.86 3.63
CA TYR A 169 5.95 3.55 4.17
C TYR A 169 6.08 3.49 5.70
N THR A 170 7.21 3.92 6.28
CA THR A 170 7.39 4.03 7.73
C THR A 170 6.34 4.96 8.34
N ASP A 171 6.10 6.11 7.70
CA ASP A 171 5.12 7.09 8.16
C ASP A 171 3.67 6.57 8.08
N LEU A 172 3.34 5.70 7.11
CA LEU A 172 2.03 5.06 7.05
C LEU A 172 1.78 4.11 8.23
N ILE A 173 2.82 3.39 8.67
CA ILE A 173 2.71 2.40 9.75
C ILE A 173 2.76 3.07 11.11
N TYR A 174 3.76 3.94 11.33
CA TYR A 174 4.04 4.53 12.64
C TYR A 174 3.52 5.96 12.79
N GLY A 175 3.39 6.71 11.69
CA GLY A 175 2.93 8.11 11.73
C GLY A 175 3.77 9.01 12.64
N GLY A 176 5.08 8.72 12.77
CA GLY A 176 5.97 9.40 13.71
C GLY A 176 5.82 8.98 15.18
N ASN A 177 4.96 7.99 15.47
CA ASN A 177 4.70 7.50 16.82
C ASN A 177 5.51 6.24 17.15
N ARG A 178 5.80 6.06 18.44
CA ARG A 178 6.44 4.84 18.95
C ARG A 178 5.55 3.60 18.75
N PRO A 179 6.14 2.41 18.55
CA PRO A 179 5.42 1.14 18.53
C PRO A 179 4.41 1.02 19.69
N GLY A 180 3.24 0.47 19.38
CA GLY A 180 2.14 0.26 20.33
C GLY A 180 1.35 1.52 20.71
N THR A 181 1.74 2.70 20.23
CA THR A 181 0.91 3.90 20.41
C THR A 181 -0.31 3.81 19.51
N HIS A 182 -1.50 3.84 20.12
CA HIS A 182 -2.71 4.14 19.37
C HIS A 182 -2.68 5.62 18.95
N VAL A 183 -2.73 5.87 17.65
CA VAL A 183 -2.91 7.22 17.13
C VAL A 183 -4.31 7.69 17.58
N THR A 184 -4.37 8.57 18.57
CA THR A 184 -5.64 9.10 19.07
C THR A 184 -6.23 10.05 18.03
N ARG A 185 -7.38 9.64 17.49
CA ARG A 185 -8.24 10.43 16.61
C ARG A 185 -8.46 11.85 17.15
N PRO A 186 -8.23 12.92 16.37
CA PRO A 186 -8.86 14.20 16.66
C PRO A 186 -10.37 14.03 16.45
N PRO A 187 -11.23 14.29 17.45
CA PRO A 187 -12.67 14.23 17.26
C PRO A 187 -13.09 15.44 16.40
N GLY A 188 -13.35 15.23 15.11
CA GLY A 188 -13.71 16.36 14.27
C GLY A 188 -14.06 15.97 12.84
N ARG A 189 -15.25 16.40 12.42
CA ARG A 189 -15.72 16.41 11.02
C ARG A 189 -14.67 17.07 10.12
N GLY A 190 -14.47 16.45 8.95
CA GLY A 190 -13.72 17.05 7.87
C GLY A 190 -12.24 17.09 8.17
N ILE A 191 -11.55 16.01 7.85
CA ILE A 191 -10.15 16.14 7.46
C ILE A 191 -10.21 17.07 6.25
N ALA A 192 -9.97 18.35 6.48
CA ALA A 192 -9.43 19.20 5.45
C ALA A 192 -8.09 18.53 5.13
N ALA A 193 -8.13 17.53 4.23
CA ALA A 193 -6.94 16.96 3.61
C ALA A 193 -6.10 18.17 3.28
N SER A 194 -4.88 18.23 3.80
CA SER A 194 -4.07 19.41 3.58
C SER A 194 -3.97 19.55 2.06
N ASN A 195 -4.70 20.53 1.51
CA ASN A 195 -4.85 20.73 0.07
C ASN A 195 -3.51 21.13 -0.58
N GLN A 196 -2.43 21.16 0.20
CA GLN A 196 -1.08 21.46 -0.21
C GLN A 196 -0.33 20.14 -0.46
N GLY A 197 0.30 20.03 -1.63
CA GLY A 197 1.25 18.98 -2.00
C GLY A 197 2.33 18.72 -0.94
N GLY A 198 2.81 17.48 -0.80
CA GLY A 198 3.94 17.17 0.10
C GLY A 198 4.15 15.70 0.45
N ARG A 199 5.39 15.34 0.79
CA ARG A 199 5.77 14.05 1.41
C ARG A 199 5.21 13.95 2.84
N GLY A 200 4.89 12.74 3.32
CA GLY A 200 4.37 12.52 4.68
C GLY A 200 2.84 12.52 4.78
N ARG A 201 2.16 11.96 3.77
CA ARG A 201 0.70 11.83 3.73
C ARG A 201 0.20 10.80 4.71
N ARG A 202 -0.86 11.12 5.45
CA ARG A 202 -1.44 10.21 6.43
C ARG A 202 -2.41 9.22 5.77
N PRO A 203 -2.63 8.03 6.34
CA PRO A 203 -3.60 7.06 5.83
C PRO A 203 -4.99 7.66 5.57
N GLU A 204 -5.42 8.63 6.37
CA GLU A 204 -6.72 9.27 6.21
C GLU A 204 -6.80 10.18 4.98
N GLU A 205 -5.73 10.91 4.67
CA GLU A 205 -5.66 11.73 3.46
C GLU A 205 -5.72 10.83 2.23
N TRP A 206 -4.98 9.72 2.26
CA TRP A 206 -5.02 8.70 1.21
C TRP A 206 -6.41 8.08 1.05
N LYS A 207 -7.06 7.68 2.14
CA LYS A 207 -8.43 7.14 2.10
C LYS A 207 -9.39 8.16 1.50
N ALA A 208 -9.37 9.41 1.96
CA ALA A 208 -10.26 10.45 1.45
C ALA A 208 -10.08 10.71 -0.05
N LEU A 209 -8.83 10.67 -0.55
CA LEU A 209 -8.55 10.77 -1.98
C LEU A 209 -9.12 9.55 -2.73
N TRP A 210 -8.82 8.34 -2.25
CA TRP A 210 -9.28 7.12 -2.89
C TRP A 210 -10.81 6.98 -2.86
N GLU A 211 -11.49 7.48 -1.83
CA GLU A 211 -12.97 7.55 -1.78
C GLU A 211 -13.54 8.37 -2.95
N VAL A 212 -13.00 9.57 -3.21
CA VAL A 212 -13.52 10.41 -4.30
C VAL A 212 -13.17 9.85 -5.68
N ILE A 213 -11.98 9.24 -5.82
CA ILE A 213 -11.60 8.53 -7.04
C ILE A 213 -12.54 7.33 -7.24
N ALA A 214 -12.85 6.58 -6.18
CA ALA A 214 -13.76 5.44 -6.23
C ALA A 214 -15.17 5.82 -6.68
N ASP A 215 -15.68 6.96 -6.21
CA ASP A 215 -16.97 7.48 -6.66
C ASP A 215 -16.94 7.94 -8.11
N TRP A 216 -15.88 8.63 -8.53
CA TRP A 216 -15.73 9.04 -9.92
C TRP A 216 -15.58 7.85 -10.88
N VAL A 217 -14.77 6.83 -10.54
CA VAL A 217 -14.61 5.60 -11.34
C VAL A 217 -15.91 4.82 -11.42
N TYR A 218 -16.67 4.71 -10.33
CA TYR A 218 -18.01 4.12 -10.37
C TYR A 218 -18.93 4.88 -11.32
N GLU A 219 -18.96 6.22 -11.28
CA GLU A 219 -19.79 7.02 -12.18
C GLU A 219 -19.39 6.83 -13.65
N MET A 220 -18.09 6.81 -13.95
CA MET A 220 -17.55 6.54 -15.29
C MET A 220 -18.00 5.16 -15.79
N GLU A 221 -17.73 4.11 -15.02
CA GLU A 221 -17.98 2.71 -15.40
C GLU A 221 -19.49 2.42 -15.51
N ALA A 222 -20.28 2.78 -14.49
CA ALA A 222 -21.72 2.55 -14.49
C ALA A 222 -22.44 3.31 -15.61
N THR A 223 -22.01 4.54 -15.91
CA THR A 223 -22.58 5.30 -17.03
C THR A 223 -22.15 4.73 -18.38
N SER A 224 -20.89 4.31 -18.50
CA SER A 224 -20.36 3.67 -19.73
C SER A 224 -21.13 2.41 -20.07
N ILE A 225 -21.31 1.51 -19.10
CA ILE A 225 -22.12 0.29 -19.27
C ILE A 225 -23.54 0.61 -19.70
N LEU A 226 -24.20 1.56 -19.04
CA LEU A 226 -25.58 1.97 -19.37
C LEU A 226 -25.69 2.58 -20.78
N LYS A 227 -24.69 3.33 -21.24
CA LYS A 227 -24.73 4.04 -22.53
C LYS A 227 -24.26 3.19 -23.71
N PHE A 228 -23.36 2.25 -23.47
CA PHE A 228 -22.65 1.50 -24.52
C PHE A 228 -22.80 -0.01 -24.38
N ALA A 229 -23.80 -0.47 -23.62
CA ALA A 229 -24.13 -1.88 -23.41
C ALA A 229 -22.92 -2.73 -22.99
N GLY A 230 -22.10 -2.20 -22.06
CA GLY A 230 -20.92 -2.89 -21.55
C GLY A 230 -21.26 -4.09 -20.67
N THR A 231 -20.35 -5.06 -20.58
CA THR A 231 -20.46 -6.17 -19.63
C THR A 231 -19.98 -5.75 -18.25
N SER A 232 -20.65 -6.22 -17.19
CA SER A 232 -20.20 -6.05 -15.82
C SER A 232 -20.39 -7.31 -15.01
N ARG A 233 -19.59 -7.48 -13.96
CA ARG A 233 -19.79 -8.51 -12.95
C ARG A 233 -20.52 -7.91 -11.75
N TYR A 234 -21.05 -8.78 -10.91
CA TYR A 234 -21.61 -8.38 -9.63
C TYR A 234 -20.67 -8.72 -8.48
N LYS A 235 -20.55 -7.81 -7.51
CA LYS A 235 -19.79 -8.03 -6.28
C LYS A 235 -20.29 -9.22 -5.48
N ARG A 236 -21.59 -9.53 -5.62
CA ARG A 236 -22.27 -10.73 -5.15
C ARG A 236 -23.45 -11.02 -6.06
N THR A 237 -23.94 -12.25 -6.05
CA THR A 237 -25.19 -12.59 -6.71
C THR A 237 -26.33 -11.75 -6.10
N PRO A 238 -27.03 -10.93 -6.90
CA PRO A 238 -28.22 -10.23 -6.42
C PRO A 238 -29.32 -11.23 -6.06
N THR A 239 -30.15 -10.90 -5.07
CA THR A 239 -31.34 -11.72 -4.81
C THR A 239 -32.41 -11.47 -5.88
N ALA A 240 -33.33 -12.41 -6.09
CA ALA A 240 -34.42 -12.24 -7.06
C ALA A 240 -35.29 -10.99 -6.81
N ALA A 241 -35.39 -10.53 -5.55
CA ALA A 241 -36.06 -9.28 -5.22
C ALA A 241 -35.26 -8.05 -5.69
N GLU A 242 -33.94 -8.06 -5.46
CA GLU A 242 -33.05 -6.99 -5.89
C GLU A 242 -32.90 -6.91 -7.41
N GLU A 243 -32.92 -8.04 -8.11
CA GLU A 243 -32.92 -8.06 -9.58
C GLU A 243 -34.18 -7.42 -10.16
N ARG A 244 -35.35 -7.66 -9.55
CA ARG A 244 -36.61 -7.05 -9.98
C ARG A 244 -36.63 -5.54 -9.78
N GLU A 245 -35.91 -5.04 -8.78
CA GLU A 245 -35.76 -3.61 -8.52
C GLU A 245 -34.70 -2.94 -9.41
N MET A 246 -33.78 -3.70 -9.99
CA MET A 246 -32.78 -3.19 -10.92
C MET A 246 -33.39 -2.98 -12.32
N SER A 247 -33.55 -1.71 -12.71
CA SER A 247 -34.00 -1.37 -14.06
C SER A 247 -32.86 -1.46 -15.06
N PRO A 248 -33.04 -2.13 -16.23
CA PRO A 248 -32.07 -2.14 -17.33
C PRO A 248 -31.72 -0.75 -17.88
N TRP A 249 -32.57 0.25 -17.61
CA TRP A 249 -32.41 1.63 -18.07
C TRP A 249 -31.78 2.55 -17.02
N SER A 250 -31.33 1.98 -15.91
CA SER A 250 -30.73 2.69 -14.79
C SER A 250 -29.32 2.19 -14.50
N LYS A 251 -28.51 3.00 -13.83
CA LYS A 251 -27.18 2.58 -13.40
C LYS A 251 -27.31 1.47 -12.38
N THR A 252 -26.55 0.38 -12.57
CA THR A 252 -26.38 -0.65 -11.54
C THR A 252 -25.88 -0.01 -10.25
N PRO A 253 -26.59 -0.15 -9.12
CA PRO A 253 -26.16 0.44 -7.86
C PRO A 253 -24.74 0.02 -7.46
N ARG A 254 -23.97 0.94 -6.85
CA ARG A 254 -22.57 0.71 -6.41
C ARG A 254 -22.39 -0.55 -5.55
N LYS A 255 -23.38 -0.89 -4.73
CA LYS A 255 -23.35 -2.10 -3.88
C LYS A 255 -23.29 -3.40 -4.68
N PHE A 256 -23.71 -3.38 -5.94
CA PHE A 256 -23.75 -4.56 -6.81
C PHE A 256 -22.69 -4.51 -7.90
N LEU A 257 -22.42 -3.35 -8.50
CA LEU A 257 -21.55 -3.25 -9.68
C LEU A 257 -20.08 -3.59 -9.34
N GLN A 258 -19.50 -4.55 -10.07
CA GLN A 258 -18.08 -4.86 -10.04
C GLN A 258 -17.50 -4.86 -11.45
N THR A 259 -16.66 -3.88 -11.73
CA THR A 259 -15.71 -3.91 -12.85
C THR A 259 -14.30 -3.97 -12.29
N ASP A 260 -13.31 -4.34 -13.09
CA ASP A 260 -11.92 -4.43 -12.62
C ASP A 260 -11.40 -3.06 -12.15
N ALA A 261 -11.79 -1.96 -12.80
CA ALA A 261 -11.50 -0.61 -12.32
C ALA A 261 -12.10 -0.34 -10.93
N ILE A 262 -13.38 -0.63 -10.74
CA ILE A 262 -14.05 -0.43 -9.44
C ILE A 262 -13.38 -1.28 -8.36
N ARG A 263 -13.04 -2.53 -8.68
CA ARG A 263 -12.41 -3.46 -7.74
C ARG A 263 -11.02 -2.97 -7.32
N GLY A 264 -10.16 -2.56 -8.25
CA GLY A 264 -8.83 -2.04 -7.93
C GLY A 264 -8.87 -0.77 -7.08
N VAL A 265 -9.78 0.15 -7.40
CA VAL A 265 -9.92 1.42 -6.67
C VAL A 265 -10.52 1.21 -5.28
N ASP A 266 -11.54 0.35 -5.16
CA ASP A 266 -12.11 -0.02 -3.85
C ASP A 266 -11.03 -0.69 -2.97
N ALA A 267 -10.16 -1.53 -3.54
CA ALA A 267 -9.10 -2.19 -2.78
C ALA A 267 -8.07 -1.20 -2.18
N PHE A 268 -7.69 -0.13 -2.90
CA PHE A 268 -6.86 0.93 -2.31
C PHE A 268 -7.57 1.66 -1.17
N ARG A 269 -8.84 2.06 -1.37
CA ARG A 269 -9.63 2.71 -0.32
C ARG A 269 -9.68 1.83 0.93
N ASP A 270 -10.01 0.56 0.77
CA ASP A 270 -10.21 -0.39 1.87
C ASP A 270 -8.89 -0.72 2.56
N MET A 271 -7.77 -0.75 1.82
CA MET A 271 -6.43 -0.87 2.42
C MET A 271 -6.13 0.33 3.34
N PHE A 272 -6.32 1.56 2.88
CA PHE A 272 -6.09 2.74 3.71
C PHE A 272 -7.07 2.84 4.89
N GLU A 273 -8.30 2.37 4.72
CA GLU A 273 -9.23 2.18 5.84
C GLU A 273 -8.68 1.22 6.91
N GLN A 274 -8.04 0.12 6.51
CA GLN A 274 -7.44 -0.80 7.49
C GLN A 274 -6.28 -0.18 8.28
N PHE A 275 -5.46 0.66 7.66
CA PHE A 275 -4.42 1.42 8.36
C PHE A 275 -5.02 2.35 9.42
N ILE A 276 -6.19 2.92 9.16
CA ILE A 276 -6.89 3.83 10.08
C ILE A 276 -7.57 3.04 11.21
N ASP A 277 -8.27 1.96 10.87
CA ASP A 277 -9.08 1.20 11.81
C ASP A 277 -8.23 0.34 12.75
N THR A 278 -7.09 -0.18 12.26
CA THR A 278 -6.23 -1.11 12.98
C THR A 278 -4.73 -0.79 12.81
N PRO A 279 -4.27 0.42 13.17
CA PRO A 279 -2.88 0.85 12.93
C PRO A 279 -1.86 -0.05 13.63
N THR A 280 -2.14 -0.46 14.87
CA THR A 280 -1.24 -1.32 15.65
C THR A 280 -1.09 -2.73 15.09
N LYS A 281 -1.97 -3.17 14.16
CA LYS A 281 -1.83 -4.44 13.46
C LYS A 281 -0.56 -4.48 12.61
N PHE A 282 -0.15 -3.34 12.07
CA PHE A 282 1.00 -3.22 11.18
C PHE A 282 2.30 -2.90 11.93
N HIS A 283 2.27 -2.79 13.26
CA HIS A 283 3.48 -2.61 14.06
C HIS A 283 4.19 -3.95 14.27
N GLY A 284 5.49 -4.00 13.99
CA GLY A 284 6.28 -5.21 14.17
C GLY A 284 6.30 -6.11 12.94
N ILE A 285 5.82 -5.63 11.80
CA ILE A 285 5.98 -6.32 10.51
C ILE A 285 7.46 -6.53 10.18
N GLU A 286 8.37 -5.72 10.71
CA GLU A 286 9.82 -5.88 10.50
C GLU A 286 10.34 -7.21 11.07
N TRP A 287 9.62 -7.82 12.02
CA TRP A 287 9.92 -9.19 12.45
C TRP A 287 9.59 -10.22 11.38
N ASP A 288 8.47 -10.05 10.66
CA ASP A 288 8.15 -10.90 9.53
C ASP A 288 9.17 -10.69 8.39
N PHE A 289 9.75 -9.49 8.26
CA PHE A 289 10.80 -9.21 7.29
C PHE A 289 12.04 -10.04 7.56
N LEU A 290 12.47 -10.03 8.83
CA LEU A 290 13.62 -10.79 9.30
C LEU A 290 13.43 -12.29 9.01
N GLU A 291 12.24 -12.83 9.22
CA GLU A 291 11.98 -14.25 9.00
C GLU A 291 11.92 -14.64 7.50
N LEU A 292 11.55 -13.71 6.61
CA LEU A 292 11.19 -14.02 5.23
C LEU A 292 12.22 -13.58 4.19
N GLU A 293 12.93 -12.48 4.41
CA GLU A 293 13.67 -11.78 3.35
C GLU A 293 15.19 -11.70 3.60
N VAL A 294 15.65 -11.87 4.84
CA VAL A 294 17.08 -11.82 5.16
C VAL A 294 17.73 -13.19 5.00
N THR A 295 19.05 -13.21 4.77
CA THR A 295 19.80 -14.47 4.73
C THR A 295 19.75 -15.21 6.07
N GLU A 296 19.80 -16.54 6.06
CA GLU A 296 19.85 -17.37 7.28
C GLU A 296 20.92 -16.93 8.28
N TYR A 297 22.07 -16.46 7.77
CA TYR A 297 23.14 -15.91 8.61
C TYR A 297 22.73 -14.66 9.39
N VAL A 298 22.12 -13.69 8.70
CA VAL A 298 21.66 -12.42 9.32
C VAL A 298 20.53 -12.69 10.30
N ASP A 299 19.57 -13.57 9.95
CA ASP A 299 18.50 -13.95 10.87
C ASP A 299 19.07 -14.60 12.14
N ALA A 300 19.88 -15.65 12.01
CA ALA A 300 20.45 -16.35 13.15
C ALA A 300 21.28 -15.43 14.06
N THR A 301 22.11 -14.55 13.48
CA THR A 301 22.92 -13.59 14.25
C THR A 301 22.07 -12.50 14.91
N PHE A 302 21.01 -12.04 14.23
CA PHE A 302 20.05 -11.10 14.81
C PHE A 302 19.35 -11.71 16.03
N LEU A 303 18.80 -12.92 15.89
CA LEU A 303 18.08 -13.61 16.95
C LEU A 303 19.00 -13.91 18.15
N ALA A 304 20.27 -14.28 17.89
CA ALA A 304 21.25 -14.51 18.94
C ALA A 304 21.59 -13.22 19.72
N ARG A 305 21.70 -12.07 19.02
CA ARG A 305 22.07 -10.79 19.63
C ARG A 305 20.90 -10.11 20.32
N PHE A 306 19.76 -10.04 19.64
CA PHE A 306 18.60 -9.23 20.05
C PHE A 306 17.45 -10.05 20.63
N GLY A 307 17.42 -11.37 20.43
CA GLY A 307 16.37 -12.27 20.93
C GLY A 307 15.33 -12.63 19.87
N PRO A 308 14.46 -13.62 20.15
CA PRO A 308 13.46 -14.10 19.20
C PRO A 308 12.26 -13.17 19.10
N LYS A 309 11.50 -13.30 18.00
CA LYS A 309 10.24 -12.60 17.79
C LYS A 309 9.28 -12.81 18.97
N PRO A 310 8.78 -11.73 19.59
CA PRO A 310 7.86 -11.85 20.72
C PRO A 310 6.44 -12.20 20.23
N GLY A 311 5.62 -12.71 21.15
CA GLY A 311 4.17 -12.79 20.90
C GLY A 311 3.54 -11.41 20.74
N ILE A 312 2.44 -11.31 19.98
CA ILE A 312 1.77 -10.05 19.61
C ILE A 312 1.52 -9.13 20.82
N SER A 313 1.13 -9.69 21.97
CA SER A 313 0.85 -8.92 23.19
C SER A 313 2.06 -8.19 23.79
N ARG A 314 3.29 -8.62 23.45
CA ARG A 314 4.56 -8.02 23.90
C ARG A 314 5.33 -7.34 22.77
N MET A 315 4.78 -7.33 21.56
CA MET A 315 5.46 -6.84 20.36
C MET A 315 5.96 -5.40 20.53
N ALA A 316 5.08 -4.49 20.95
CA ALA A 316 5.44 -3.09 21.15
C ALA A 316 6.49 -2.90 22.26
N ASP A 317 6.34 -3.59 23.39
CA ASP A 317 7.25 -3.48 24.52
C ASP A 317 8.65 -3.99 24.15
N ASP A 318 8.74 -5.10 23.42
CA ASP A 318 10.01 -5.65 22.97
C ASP A 318 10.68 -4.75 21.93
N MET A 319 9.94 -4.20 20.97
CA MET A 319 10.48 -3.21 20.03
C MET A 319 11.08 -1.99 20.74
N LEU A 320 10.50 -1.59 21.88
CA LEU A 320 11.00 -0.48 22.71
C LEU A 320 12.09 -0.89 23.71
N ARG A 321 12.38 -2.18 23.83
CA ARG A 321 13.41 -2.69 24.74
C ARG A 321 14.76 -2.11 24.34
N ARG A 322 15.43 -1.52 25.32
CA ARG A 322 16.79 -1.01 25.15
C ARG A 322 17.76 -2.17 25.00
N VAL A 323 18.60 -2.10 23.97
CA VAL A 323 19.67 -3.08 23.74
C VAL A 323 20.98 -2.66 24.42
N SER A 324 21.10 -1.39 24.82
CA SER A 324 22.34 -0.78 25.32
C SER A 324 22.48 -0.70 26.85
N LEU A 325 21.70 -1.42 27.66
CA LEU A 325 21.70 -1.21 29.13
C LEU A 325 21.74 -2.52 29.93
N GLY A 326 22.94 -3.01 30.13
CA GLY A 326 23.27 -3.99 31.17
C GLY A 326 24.77 -4.02 31.41
N SER A 327 25.31 -2.94 31.99
CA SER A 327 26.59 -2.73 32.72
C SER A 327 27.91 -3.42 32.30
N HIS A 328 27.95 -4.35 31.35
CA HIS A 328 29.14 -5.05 30.82
C HIS A 328 29.14 -5.10 29.28
N ASP A 329 28.08 -4.61 28.62
CA ASP A 329 27.88 -4.61 27.16
C ASP A 329 28.50 -3.36 26.49
N THR A 330 29.70 -2.94 26.91
CA THR A 330 30.43 -1.87 26.21
C THR A 330 31.11 -2.43 24.98
N ILE A 331 30.35 -2.60 23.89
CA ILE A 331 30.94 -2.37 22.58
C ILE A 331 31.36 -0.88 22.59
N SER A 332 32.62 -0.63 22.93
CA SER A 332 33.12 0.73 23.14
C SER A 332 33.25 1.42 21.79
N TYR A 333 32.19 2.10 21.36
CA TYR A 333 32.21 2.99 20.20
C TYR A 333 33.24 4.13 20.34
N LYS A 334 33.86 4.33 21.53
CA LYS A 334 34.93 5.31 21.74
C LYS A 334 36.18 5.03 20.90
N ALA A 335 36.39 3.78 20.48
CA ALA A 335 37.52 3.41 19.62
C ALA A 335 37.19 3.50 18.12
N VAL A 336 35.94 3.79 17.77
CA VAL A 336 35.46 3.92 16.40
C VAL A 336 35.56 5.38 15.97
N SER A 337 36.02 5.63 14.75
CA SER A 337 36.05 7.00 14.23
C SER A 337 34.63 7.60 14.23
N PRO A 338 34.43 8.86 14.67
CA PRO A 338 33.14 9.53 14.55
C PRO A 338 32.61 9.55 13.10
N THR A 339 33.49 9.48 12.11
CA THR A 339 33.13 9.42 10.69
C THR A 339 32.58 8.06 10.26
N GLN A 340 32.91 6.98 10.97
CA GLN A 340 32.44 5.60 10.71
C GLN A 340 31.17 5.26 11.50
N LEU A 341 30.93 5.94 12.62
CA LEU A 341 29.75 5.72 13.46
C LEU A 341 28.52 6.36 12.82
N ARG A 342 27.45 5.58 12.69
CA ARG A 342 26.17 5.98 12.11
C ARG A 342 25.02 5.61 13.06
N PRO A 343 24.67 6.49 14.02
CA PRO A 343 23.56 6.21 14.94
C PRO A 343 22.23 6.15 14.20
N CYS A 344 21.41 5.14 14.51
CA CYS A 344 20.05 5.07 14.00
C CYS A 344 19.22 6.28 14.47
N PRO A 345 18.24 6.74 13.65
CA PRO A 345 17.31 7.78 14.05
C PRO A 345 16.60 7.45 15.37
N GLN A 346 16.45 8.46 16.22
CA GLN A 346 15.70 8.35 17.47
C GLN A 346 14.20 8.60 17.29
N THR A 347 13.82 9.04 16.09
CA THR A 347 12.43 9.32 15.68
C THR A 347 11.86 8.12 14.92
N TYR A 348 10.53 8.08 14.85
CA TYR A 348 9.78 7.11 14.05
C TYR A 348 9.31 7.73 12.72
N ASN A 349 9.90 8.87 12.33
CA ASN A 349 9.60 9.55 11.08
C ASN A 349 10.44 8.93 9.96
N GLY A 350 9.80 8.46 8.91
CA GLY A 350 10.46 7.80 7.81
C GLY A 350 11.47 8.68 7.07
N ILE A 351 11.30 10.01 7.06
CA ILE A 351 12.28 10.90 6.42
C ILE A 351 13.63 10.93 7.12
N ASP A 352 13.66 10.73 8.44
CA ASP A 352 14.90 10.65 9.20
C ASP A 352 15.62 9.33 8.89
N TRP A 353 14.85 8.24 8.70
CA TRP A 353 15.36 6.95 8.24
C TRP A 353 15.86 6.98 6.80
N GLU A 354 15.16 7.66 5.88
CA GLU A 354 15.61 7.85 4.50
C GLU A 354 16.91 8.67 4.44
N ARG A 355 17.05 9.72 5.25
CA ARG A 355 18.31 10.48 5.35
C ARG A 355 19.44 9.66 5.96
N TRP A 356 19.13 8.86 6.97
CA TRP A 356 20.10 8.01 7.63
C TRP A 356 20.67 6.95 6.68
N ILE A 357 19.83 6.22 5.93
CA ILE A 357 20.30 5.17 5.01
C ILE A 357 21.19 5.74 3.90
N LEU A 358 20.89 6.96 3.42
CA LEU A 358 21.72 7.66 2.43
C LEU A 358 23.09 8.08 2.97
N SER A 359 23.29 8.08 4.28
CA SER A 359 24.57 8.36 4.92
C SER A 359 25.42 7.11 5.19
N ILE A 360 24.87 5.91 4.91
CA ILE A 360 25.55 4.63 5.11
C ILE A 360 26.47 4.35 3.93
N GLU A 361 27.70 4.01 4.26
CA GLU A 361 28.73 3.55 3.33
C GLU A 361 29.33 2.24 3.85
N GLY A 362 30.04 1.53 2.99
CA GLY A 362 30.81 0.37 3.40
C GLY A 362 31.83 0.70 4.49
N GLY A 363 31.99 -0.20 5.44
CA GLY A 363 32.79 -0.03 6.65
C GLY A 363 32.14 0.81 7.75
N CYS A 364 30.89 1.28 7.55
CA CYS A 364 30.15 1.98 8.60
C CYS A 364 29.75 1.05 9.74
N ILE A 365 29.65 1.64 10.93
CA ILE A 365 29.20 0.99 12.15
C ILE A 365 27.89 1.63 12.57
N VAL A 366 26.82 0.84 12.53
CA VAL A 366 25.47 1.27 12.85
C VAL A 366 25.23 1.11 14.35
N LYS A 367 24.98 2.23 15.02
CA LYS A 367 24.65 2.21 16.44
C LYS A 367 23.14 2.11 16.63
N VAL A 368 22.71 1.04 17.30
CA VAL A 368 21.33 0.81 17.72
C VAL A 368 21.18 0.92 19.24
N ASP A 369 20.09 1.54 19.69
CA ASP A 369 19.73 1.70 21.10
C ASP A 369 18.48 0.88 21.48
N THR A 370 17.63 0.50 20.51
CA THR A 370 16.44 -0.33 20.70
C THR A 370 16.32 -1.47 19.68
N VAL A 371 15.49 -2.47 19.99
CA VAL A 371 15.17 -3.56 19.04
C VAL A 371 14.47 -3.01 17.78
N PHE A 372 13.58 -2.02 17.93
CA PHE A 372 12.99 -1.31 16.79
C PHE A 372 14.05 -0.80 15.83
N GLN A 373 15.08 -0.13 16.35
CA GLN A 373 16.14 0.42 15.51
C GLN A 373 16.97 -0.68 14.83
N ALA A 374 17.19 -1.80 15.51
CA ALA A 374 17.89 -2.94 14.93
C ALA A 374 17.10 -3.58 13.77
N LEU A 375 15.80 -3.82 13.97
CA LEU A 375 14.91 -4.36 12.93
C LEU A 375 14.86 -3.45 11.70
N TRP A 376 14.63 -2.15 11.92
CA TRP A 376 14.60 -1.16 10.83
C TRP A 376 15.94 -1.00 10.12
N ALA A 377 17.05 -1.02 10.86
CA ALA A 377 18.38 -0.98 10.27
C ALA A 377 18.59 -2.19 9.36
N VAL A 378 18.35 -3.41 9.83
CA VAL A 378 18.51 -4.63 9.02
C VAL A 378 17.63 -4.57 7.77
N MET A 379 16.35 -4.21 7.93
CA MET A 379 15.43 -4.11 6.81
C MET A 379 15.94 -3.14 5.74
N LEU A 380 16.40 -1.94 6.11
CA LEU A 380 16.90 -0.96 5.15
C LEU A 380 18.27 -1.31 4.57
N LEU A 381 19.17 -1.86 5.38
CA LEU A 381 20.54 -2.23 4.97
C LEU A 381 20.57 -3.39 3.99
N THR A 382 19.59 -4.29 4.03
CA THR A 382 19.47 -5.42 3.08
C THR A 382 19.36 -4.96 1.63
N TYR A 383 19.04 -3.67 1.40
CA TYR A 383 18.93 -3.07 0.08
C TYR A 383 20.16 -2.30 -0.38
N LEU A 384 21.17 -2.18 0.49
CA LEU A 384 22.46 -1.69 0.06
C LEU A 384 23.27 -2.88 -0.48
N PRO A 385 24.17 -2.67 -1.45
CA PRO A 385 25.08 -3.69 -1.94
C PRO A 385 26.21 -3.94 -0.91
N LEU A 386 25.86 -4.21 0.34
CA LEU A 386 26.74 -4.36 1.50
C LEU A 386 26.35 -5.60 2.30
N HIS A 387 27.33 -6.31 2.85
CA HIS A 387 27.11 -7.43 3.75
C HIS A 387 26.82 -6.94 5.17
N ILE A 388 25.73 -7.41 5.76
CA ILE A 388 25.38 -7.08 7.15
C ILE A 388 26.14 -8.03 8.09
N LYS A 389 26.97 -7.48 8.97
CA LYS A 389 27.66 -8.21 10.05
C LYS A 389 27.12 -7.75 11.41
N ILE A 390 26.32 -8.58 12.06
CA ILE A 390 25.80 -8.31 13.41
C ILE A 390 26.79 -8.88 14.41
N LEU A 391 27.39 -8.01 15.24
CA LEU A 391 28.40 -8.44 16.20
C LEU A 391 27.77 -9.09 17.43
N ASN A 392 28.41 -10.15 17.94
CA ASN A 392 27.98 -10.82 19.16
C ASN A 392 28.25 -9.99 20.42
N LYS A 393 27.64 -10.40 21.53
CA LYS A 393 27.97 -9.89 22.87
C LYS A 393 29.47 -10.07 23.14
N GLY A 394 30.19 -8.95 23.31
CA GLY A 394 31.62 -8.94 23.66
C GLY A 394 32.59 -8.89 22.48
N GLU A 395 32.10 -8.94 21.23
CA GLU A 395 32.94 -8.70 20.06
C GLU A 395 33.27 -7.20 19.92
N THR A 396 34.42 -6.91 19.29
CA THR A 396 34.87 -5.53 19.05
C THR A 396 34.85 -5.24 17.57
N TYR A 397 34.51 -4.00 17.20
CA TYR A 397 34.58 -3.58 15.81
C TYR A 397 36.02 -3.66 15.30
N SER A 398 36.15 -4.11 14.06
CA SER A 398 37.46 -4.16 13.40
C SER A 398 38.03 -2.75 13.28
N LYS A 399 39.29 -2.58 13.67
CA LYS A 399 40.02 -1.32 13.53
C LYS A 399 40.08 -0.85 12.06
N PHE A 400 40.11 -1.80 11.14
CA PHE A 400 40.00 -1.60 9.71
C PHE A 400 38.78 -2.39 9.24
N PRO A 401 37.59 -1.78 9.18
CA PRO A 401 36.38 -2.46 8.76
C PRO A 401 36.42 -2.76 7.27
N ASP A 402 35.84 -3.88 6.88
CA ASP A 402 35.72 -4.27 5.49
C ASP A 402 34.77 -3.30 4.78
N LEU A 403 35.20 -2.75 3.64
CA LEU A 403 34.45 -1.75 2.88
C LEU A 403 33.27 -2.34 2.09
N ASP A 404 33.12 -3.66 2.08
CA ASP A 404 31.95 -4.37 1.55
C ASP A 404 30.93 -4.70 2.64
N CYS A 405 31.22 -4.37 3.91
CA CYS A 405 30.38 -4.71 5.06
C CYS A 405 29.80 -3.47 5.74
N VAL A 406 28.65 -3.65 6.38
CA VAL A 406 28.15 -2.75 7.44
C VAL A 406 28.02 -3.55 8.71
N TYR A 407 28.46 -2.96 9.81
CA TYR A 407 28.48 -3.61 11.11
C TYR A 407 27.34 -3.09 11.98
N LEU A 408 26.60 -3.99 12.61
CA LEU A 408 25.56 -3.69 13.59
C LEU A 408 26.03 -4.10 14.99
#